data_AF-A0A7C7R929-F1
#
_entry.id   AF-A0A7C7R929-F1
#
_cell.length_a   1.000
_cell.length_b   1.000
_cell.length_c   1.000
_cell.angle_alpha   90.00
_cell.angle_beta   90.00
_cell.angle_gamma   90.00
#
_symmetry.space_group_name_H-M   'P 1'
#
loop_
_entity.id
_entity.type
_entity.pdbx_description
1 polymer ?
#
loop_
_entity_poly.entity_id
_entity_poly.type
_entity_poly.pdbx_seq_one_letter_code
_entity_poly.pdbx_strand_id
1 'polypeptide(L)'
;MRPCFRDPTIQTGDTEVQAAVGSPVRLHHIPNWLRLLMIRRLKIPRELHSGWGVIMHAQSHGYMDGWLDHWGSTRRGNEIIFVSEPYGLTDAAVRNLDTFCRRLGVDYEISACSEWYPTFTLRVAILPPWRNL
;
A
#
# COMPACT_ATOMS: atom_id res chain seq x y z
N MET A 1 -31.82 -5.82 -1.56
CA MET A 1 -31.23 -7.13 -1.92
C MET A 1 -29.71 -6.93 -1.94
N ARG A 2 -28.96 -7.44 -0.94
CA ARG A 2 -27.50 -7.23 -0.88
C ARG A 2 -26.82 -8.35 -1.66
N PRO A 3 -25.97 -8.07 -2.66
CA PRO A 3 -25.19 -9.12 -3.30
C PRO A 3 -24.22 -9.70 -2.25
N CYS A 4 -24.33 -11.02 -2.03
CA CYS A 4 -23.39 -11.81 -1.27
C CYS A 4 -22.30 -12.24 -2.27
N PHE A 5 -21.16 -11.56 -2.26
CA PHE A 5 -19.99 -12.02 -2.98
C PHE A 5 -19.33 -13.13 -2.14
N ARG A 6 -19.39 -14.37 -2.64
CA ARG A 6 -18.54 -15.45 -2.14
C ARG A 6 -17.11 -15.17 -2.58
N ASP A 7 -16.16 -15.41 -1.68
CA ASP A 7 -14.72 -15.27 -1.90
C ASP A 7 -14.30 -15.85 -3.28
N PRO A 8 -13.43 -15.17 -4.02
CA PRO A 8 -12.96 -15.65 -5.31
C PRO A 8 -12.09 -16.91 -5.12
N THR A 9 -12.66 -18.09 -5.40
CA THR A 9 -11.92 -19.34 -5.47
C THR A 9 -11.16 -19.42 -6.79
N ILE A 10 -9.83 -19.56 -6.74
CA ILE A 10 -8.97 -19.94 -7.86
C ILE A 10 -8.95 -21.47 -7.93
N GLN A 11 -9.37 -22.04 -9.06
CA GLN A 11 -9.26 -23.48 -9.31
C GLN A 11 -7.97 -23.78 -10.06
N THR A 12 -7.08 -24.57 -9.45
CA THR A 12 -5.91 -25.14 -10.13
C THR A 12 -5.92 -26.66 -10.00
N GLY A 13 -6.14 -27.35 -11.12
CA GLY A 13 -5.84 -28.78 -11.30
C GLY A 13 -6.72 -29.75 -10.50
N ASP A 14 -6.59 -29.75 -9.17
CA ASP A 14 -7.33 -30.59 -8.22
C ASP A 14 -7.39 -29.95 -6.81
N THR A 15 -7.13 -28.65 -6.68
CA THR A 15 -7.12 -27.94 -5.39
C THR A 15 -7.80 -26.57 -5.54
N GLU A 16 -8.80 -26.31 -4.71
CA GLU A 16 -9.42 -25.00 -4.58
C GLU A 16 -8.52 -24.11 -3.72
N VAL A 17 -8.01 -23.03 -4.30
CA VAL A 17 -7.29 -21.99 -3.57
C VAL A 17 -8.21 -20.78 -3.44
N GLN A 18 -8.74 -20.52 -2.26
CA GLN A 18 -9.50 -19.29 -2.00
C GLN A 18 -8.53 -18.09 -1.99
N ALA A 19 -8.72 -17.15 -2.90
CA ALA A 19 -8.05 -15.86 -2.81
C ALA A 19 -8.77 -15.02 -1.76
N ALA A 20 -8.08 -14.71 -0.66
CA ALA A 20 -8.66 -13.91 0.41
C ALA A 20 -8.80 -12.45 -0.01
N VAL A 21 -9.99 -11.88 0.17
CA VAL A 21 -10.23 -10.44 -0.03
C VAL A 21 -9.40 -9.64 0.98
N GLY A 22 -8.67 -8.63 0.48
CA GLY A 22 -7.89 -7.71 1.31
C GLY A 22 -8.79 -6.87 2.23
N SER A 23 -8.23 -6.37 3.34
CA SER A 23 -9.00 -5.55 4.27
C SER A 23 -9.42 -4.21 3.65
N PRO A 24 -10.58 -3.64 4.03
CA PRO A 24 -11.08 -2.41 3.41
C PRO A 24 -10.11 -1.24 3.47
N VAL A 25 -10.03 -0.48 2.38
CA VAL A 25 -9.09 0.63 2.16
C VAL A 25 -9.86 1.94 2.17
N ARG A 26 -9.45 2.83 3.07
CA ARG A 26 -9.83 4.23 3.00
C ARG A 26 -9.06 4.89 1.86
N LEU A 27 -9.70 4.99 0.71
CA LEU A 27 -9.11 5.52 -0.51
C LEU A 27 -8.51 6.92 -0.30
N HIS A 28 -7.32 7.11 -0.87
CA HIS A 28 -6.56 8.37 -0.85
C HIS A 28 -6.24 8.93 0.54
N HIS A 29 -6.29 8.08 1.57
CA HIS A 29 -5.87 8.44 2.92
C HIS A 29 -4.47 7.93 3.22
N ILE A 30 -3.58 8.85 3.58
CA ILE A 30 -2.25 8.54 4.10
C ILE A 30 -2.26 8.56 5.64
N PRO A 31 -1.76 7.51 6.33
CA PRO A 31 -1.61 7.53 7.78
C PRO A 31 -0.70 8.68 8.24
N ASN A 32 -1.04 9.32 9.37
CA ASN A 32 -0.30 10.49 9.84
C ASN A 32 1.18 10.19 10.12
N TRP A 33 1.50 8.99 10.62
CA TRP A 33 2.89 8.57 10.86
C TRP A 33 3.70 8.56 9.55
N LEU A 34 3.13 8.03 8.46
CA LEU A 34 3.80 7.97 7.16
C LEU A 34 3.97 9.36 6.56
N ARG A 35 2.92 10.18 6.64
CA ARG A 35 2.97 11.58 6.20
C ARG A 35 4.11 12.35 6.88
N LEU A 36 4.24 12.23 8.20
CA LEU A 36 5.29 12.88 8.97
C LEU A 36 6.70 12.34 8.63
N LEU A 37 6.84 11.03 8.42
CA LEU A 37 8.09 10.44 7.97
C LEU A 37 8.49 10.94 6.58
N MET A 38 7.56 10.96 5.63
CA MET A 38 7.81 11.49 4.28
C MET A 38 8.25 12.95 4.33
N ILE A 39 7.54 13.79 5.08
CA ILE A 39 7.90 15.20 5.26
C ILE A 39 9.35 15.32 5.74
N ARG A 40 9.72 14.59 6.80
CA ARG A 40 11.04 14.68 7.41
C ARG A 40 12.15 14.09 6.54
N ARG A 41 11.93 12.90 5.98
CA ARG A 41 12.96 12.08 5.30
C ARG A 41 13.14 12.42 3.83
N LEU A 42 12.06 12.88 3.18
CA LEU A 42 12.10 13.35 1.79
C LEU A 42 12.26 14.87 1.69
N LYS A 43 12.28 15.58 2.84
CA LYS A 43 12.46 17.04 2.94
C LYS A 43 11.38 17.81 2.17
N ILE A 44 10.12 17.41 2.35
CA ILE A 44 9.00 17.97 1.60
C ILE A 44 8.74 19.43 2.05
N PRO A 45 8.61 20.38 1.11
CA PRO A 45 8.28 21.78 1.41
C PRO A 45 7.00 21.94 2.22
N ARG A 46 6.95 22.96 3.08
CA ARG A 46 5.88 23.15 4.08
C ARG A 46 4.50 23.28 3.45
N GLU A 47 4.41 23.95 2.33
CA GLU A 47 3.21 24.18 1.54
C GLU A 47 2.61 22.88 0.97
N LEU A 48 3.37 21.78 0.95
CA LEU A 48 2.93 20.46 0.46
C LEU A 48 2.65 19.46 1.59
N HIS A 49 2.54 19.90 2.85
CA HIS A 49 2.36 19.00 4.01
C HIS A 49 0.96 18.36 4.13
N SER A 50 0.04 18.65 3.21
CA SER A 50 -1.24 17.95 3.10
C SER A 50 -1.03 16.49 2.69
N GLY A 51 -1.99 15.60 2.99
CA GLY A 51 -1.87 14.18 2.63
C GLY A 51 -1.68 13.95 1.13
N TRP A 52 -2.44 14.66 0.30
CA TRP A 52 -2.29 14.62 -1.15
C TRP A 52 -0.97 15.26 -1.61
N GLY A 53 -0.59 16.40 -1.03
CA GLY A 53 0.63 17.12 -1.38
C GLY A 53 1.89 16.29 -1.19
N VAL A 54 1.99 15.54 -0.08
CA VAL A 54 3.16 14.69 0.15
C VAL A 54 3.25 13.52 -0.82
N ILE A 55 2.11 12.93 -1.22
CA ILE A 55 2.06 11.83 -2.18
C ILE A 55 2.48 12.33 -3.56
N MET A 56 1.89 13.44 -4.03
CA MET A 56 2.22 14.02 -5.34
C MET A 56 3.68 14.47 -5.42
N HIS A 57 4.20 15.07 -4.35
CA HIS A 57 5.62 15.43 -4.30
C HIS A 57 6.51 14.20 -4.37
N ALA A 58 6.18 13.14 -3.64
CA ALA A 58 6.98 11.92 -3.67
C ALA A 58 6.94 11.24 -5.05
N GLN A 59 5.76 11.21 -5.67
CA GLN A 59 5.56 10.66 -7.00
C GLN A 59 6.28 11.47 -8.09
N SER A 60 6.26 12.80 -8.04
CA SER A 60 6.96 13.64 -9.03
C SER A 60 8.49 13.51 -8.99
N HIS A 61 9.03 12.98 -7.88
CA HIS A 61 10.45 12.69 -7.71
C HIS A 61 10.78 11.20 -7.92
N GLY A 62 9.82 10.41 -8.43
CA GLY A 62 10.00 9.01 -8.75
C GLY A 62 10.11 8.07 -7.54
N TYR A 63 9.73 8.52 -6.34
CA TYR A 63 9.81 7.68 -5.14
C TYR A 63 8.71 6.63 -5.04
N MET A 64 7.69 6.72 -5.91
CA MET A 64 6.48 5.90 -5.82
C MET A 64 6.12 5.28 -7.19
N ASP A 65 7.10 5.13 -8.07
CA ASP A 65 6.89 4.73 -9.46
C ASP A 65 6.58 3.24 -9.60
N GLY A 66 5.46 2.95 -10.26
CA GLY A 66 5.07 1.60 -10.66
C GLY A 66 4.47 0.73 -9.55
N TRP A 67 4.47 1.17 -8.30
CA TRP A 67 3.85 0.43 -7.19
C TRP A 67 2.75 1.20 -6.46
N LEU A 68 2.62 2.52 -6.66
CA LEU A 68 1.54 3.33 -6.08
C LEU A 68 0.31 3.34 -7.01
N ASP A 69 -0.73 2.62 -6.60
CA ASP A 69 -1.99 2.47 -7.33
C ASP A 69 -3.08 2.00 -6.35
N HIS A 70 -4.35 2.30 -6.60
CA HIS A 70 -5.48 1.93 -5.72
C HIS A 70 -5.17 2.06 -4.22
N TRP A 71 -4.60 3.20 -3.83
CA TRP A 71 -3.91 3.33 -2.56
C TRP A 71 -4.75 4.01 -1.48
N GLY A 72 -4.33 3.79 -0.24
CA GLY A 72 -4.96 4.40 0.91
C GLY A 72 -4.43 3.83 2.21
N SER A 73 -5.30 3.74 3.20
CA SER A 73 -4.96 3.12 4.48
C SER A 73 -5.99 2.09 4.89
N THR A 74 -5.55 1.07 5.61
CA THR A 74 -6.43 0.09 6.24
C THR A 74 -6.08 -0.09 7.71
N ARG A 75 -6.93 -0.83 8.45
CA ARG A 75 -6.61 -1.28 9.81
C ARG A 75 -6.00 -2.68 9.78
N ARG A 76 -4.92 -2.88 10.53
CA ARG A 76 -4.35 -4.19 10.87
C ARG A 76 -4.27 -4.29 12.39
N GLY A 77 -5.19 -5.01 13.00
CA GLY A 77 -5.41 -4.95 14.45
C GLY A 77 -5.74 -3.51 14.90
N ASN A 78 -4.94 -2.98 15.83
CA ASN A 78 -5.10 -1.62 16.36
C ASN A 78 -4.32 -0.56 15.57
N GLU A 79 -3.57 -0.95 14.54
CA GLU A 79 -2.72 -0.04 13.76
C GLU A 79 -3.38 0.35 12.44
N ILE A 80 -3.08 1.57 12.00
CA ILE A 80 -3.43 2.06 10.66
C ILE A 80 -2.18 1.96 9.80
N ILE A 81 -2.25 1.15 8.75
CA ILE A 81 -1.14 0.93 7.81
C ILE A 81 -1.45 1.58 6.46
N PHE A 82 -0.43 1.86 5.67
CA PHE A 82 -0.60 2.32 4.30
C PHE A 82 -0.61 1.13 3.36
N VAL A 83 -1.47 1.16 2.34
CA VAL A 83 -1.54 0.10 1.35
C VAL A 83 -1.64 0.66 -0.06
N SER A 84 -1.11 -0.10 -0.99
CA SER A 84 -1.19 0.13 -2.42
C SER A 84 -1.48 -1.19 -3.12
N GLU A 85 -2.32 -1.17 -4.16
CA GLU A 85 -2.73 -2.37 -4.89
C GLU A 85 -2.48 -2.20 -6.40
N PRO A 86 -1.21 -2.30 -6.83
CA PRO A 86 -0.83 -2.10 -8.23
C PRO A 86 -1.16 -3.28 -9.13
N TYR A 87 -1.61 -2.93 -10.33
CA TYR A 87 -1.61 -3.85 -11.46
C TYR A 87 -0.19 -4.11 -11.95
N GLY A 88 0.11 -5.38 -12.23
CA GLY A 88 1.36 -5.76 -12.91
C GLY A 88 2.62 -5.33 -12.18
N LEU A 89 2.67 -5.50 -10.85
CA LEU A 89 3.83 -5.15 -10.03
C LEU A 89 5.11 -5.81 -10.58
N THR A 90 6.02 -4.99 -11.11
CA THR A 90 7.27 -5.46 -11.73
C THR A 90 8.44 -5.46 -10.75
N ASP A 91 9.51 -6.18 -11.08
CA ASP A 91 10.77 -6.14 -10.32
C ASP A 91 11.33 -4.72 -10.14
N ALA A 92 11.17 -3.85 -11.16
CA ALA A 92 11.61 -2.47 -11.08
C ALA A 92 10.80 -1.67 -10.06
N ALA A 93 9.47 -1.89 -10.03
CA ALA A 93 8.59 -1.29 -9.04
C ALA A 93 8.88 -1.79 -7.62
N VAL A 94 9.18 -3.08 -7.44
CA VAL A 94 9.59 -3.64 -6.14
C VAL A 94 10.91 -3.05 -5.65
N ARG A 95 11.91 -2.87 -6.53
CA ARG A 95 13.16 -2.19 -6.17
C ARG A 95 12.95 -0.71 -5.80
N ASN A 96 12.03 -0.04 -6.47
CA ASN A 96 11.64 1.34 -6.13
C ASN A 96 10.96 1.40 -4.75
N LEU A 97 10.03 0.50 -4.46
CA LEU A 97 9.38 0.33 -3.16
C LEU A 97 10.40 0.07 -2.04
N ASP A 98 11.34 -0.86 -2.24
CA ASP A 98 12.40 -1.14 -1.26
C ASP A 98 13.25 0.11 -0.97
N THR A 99 13.64 0.83 -2.02
CA THR A 99 14.40 2.09 -1.90
C THR A 99 13.62 3.14 -1.10
N PHE A 100 12.31 3.29 -1.38
CA PHE A 100 11.42 4.18 -0.65
C PHE A 100 11.34 3.81 0.83
N CYS A 101 11.04 2.55 1.14
CA CYS A 101 10.89 2.04 2.50
C CYS A 101 12.19 2.18 3.31
N ARG A 102 13.35 1.83 2.73
CA ARG A 102 14.67 2.02 3.36
C ARG A 102 14.95 3.48 3.68
N ARG A 103 14.60 4.39 2.78
CA ARG A 103 14.79 5.83 2.99
C ARG A 103 13.94 6.37 4.14
N LEU A 104 12.73 5.83 4.32
CA LEU A 104 11.83 6.20 5.41
C LEU A 104 12.16 5.46 6.73
N GLY A 105 12.88 4.34 6.65
CA GLY A 105 13.17 3.47 7.79
C GLY A 105 11.93 2.70 8.24
N VAL A 106 11.18 2.14 7.28
CA VAL A 106 9.95 1.37 7.52
C VAL A 106 10.00 0.05 6.76
N ASP A 107 9.25 -0.93 7.24
CA ASP A 107 9.12 -2.23 6.59
C ASP A 107 7.90 -2.26 5.66
N TYR A 108 7.90 -3.23 4.74
CA TYR A 108 6.76 -3.50 3.88
C TYR A 108 6.55 -5.00 3.68
N GLU A 109 5.31 -5.37 3.37
CA GLU A 109 4.91 -6.72 3.00
C GLU A 109 4.23 -6.69 1.62
N ILE A 110 4.34 -7.77 0.85
CA ILE A 110 3.59 -7.98 -0.39
C ILE A 110 2.77 -9.25 -0.23
N SER A 111 1.47 -9.18 -0.52
CA SER A 111 0.57 -10.33 -0.47
C SER A 111 -0.35 -10.39 -1.69
N ALA A 112 -0.98 -11.54 -1.90
CA ALA A 112 -1.99 -11.71 -2.94
C ALA A 112 -3.39 -11.23 -2.52
N CYS A 113 -3.54 -10.64 -1.32
CA CYS A 113 -4.85 -10.26 -0.79
C CYS A 113 -5.14 -8.79 -1.10
N SER A 114 -5.87 -8.50 -2.18
CA SER A 114 -6.31 -7.13 -2.55
C SER A 114 -7.78 -6.90 -2.21
N GLU A 115 -8.15 -5.67 -1.83
CA GLU A 115 -9.57 -5.26 -1.74
C GLU A 115 -10.13 -4.96 -3.14
N TRP A 116 -9.40 -4.20 -3.95
CA TRP A 116 -9.89 -3.67 -5.21
C TRP A 116 -10.09 -4.77 -6.26
N TYR A 117 -9.07 -5.61 -6.45
CA TYR A 117 -9.06 -6.67 -7.45
C TYR A 117 -8.27 -7.89 -6.97
N PRO A 118 -8.84 -8.71 -6.05
CA PRO A 118 -8.16 -9.85 -5.40
C PRO A 118 -7.45 -10.85 -6.33
N THR A 119 -7.85 -10.92 -7.60
CA THR A 119 -7.28 -11.85 -8.60
C THR A 119 -6.36 -11.17 -9.62
N PHE A 120 -6.23 -9.85 -9.59
CA PHE A 120 -5.49 -9.08 -10.61
C PHE A 120 -4.42 -8.15 -10.05
N THR A 121 -4.47 -7.85 -8.76
CA THR A 121 -3.49 -6.99 -8.10
C THR A 121 -2.86 -7.71 -6.91
N LEU A 122 -1.60 -7.36 -6.64
CA LEU A 122 -0.96 -7.67 -5.37
C LEU A 122 -1.22 -6.51 -4.41
N ARG A 123 -1.17 -6.78 -3.11
CA ARG A 123 -1.24 -5.76 -2.07
C ARG A 123 0.12 -5.52 -1.46
N VAL A 124 0.59 -4.29 -1.59
CA VAL A 124 1.74 -3.76 -0.87
C VAL A 124 1.22 -3.13 0.42
N ALA A 125 1.76 -3.54 1.57
CA ALA A 125 1.44 -3.00 2.87
C ALA A 125 2.70 -2.37 3.50
N ILE A 126 2.69 -1.07 3.75
CA ILE A 126 3.77 -0.36 4.45
C ILE A 126 3.41 -0.23 5.93
N LEU A 127 4.30 -0.74 6.77
CA LEU A 127 4.06 -0.90 8.20
C LEU A 127 4.58 0.31 8.97
N PRO A 128 3.94 0.66 10.11
CA PRO A 128 4.50 1.64 11.03
C PRO A 128 5.89 1.18 11.48
N PRO A 129 6.85 2.09 11.70
CA PRO A 129 8.12 1.71 12.30
C PRO A 129 7.84 1.12 13.69
N TRP A 130 8.35 -0.08 13.95
CA TRP A 130 8.26 -0.71 15.27
C TRP A 130 8.84 0.23 16.33
N ARG A 131 8.19 0.30 17.50
CA ARG A 131 8.48 1.24 18.59
C ARG A 131 9.96 1.25 19.00
N ASN A 132 10.73 2.16 18.42
CA ASN A 132 11.90 2.80 19.03
C ASN A 132 11.65 4.32 19.12
N LEU A 133 10.45 4.68 19.58
CA LEU A 133 10.13 5.97 20.16
C LEU A 133 9.79 5.76 21.63
#